data_AF-A0AAP4EA41-F1
#
_entry.id   AF-A0AAP4EA41-F1
#
_cell.length_a   1.000
_cell.length_b   1.000
_cell.length_c   1.000
_cell.angle_alpha   90.00
_cell.angle_beta   90.00
_cell.angle_gamma   90.00
#
_symmetry.space_group_name_H-M   'P 1'
#
loop_
_entity.id
_entity.type
_entity.pdbx_description
1 polymer ?
#
loop_
_entity_poly.entity_id
_entity_poly.type
_entity_poly.pdbx_seq_one_letter_code
_entity_poly.pdbx_strand_id
1 'polypeptide(L)'
;MIKGIAKGLIVFLLAAIFSVQGVYAEPTAINQQAAAGDTLEFPSSRYPETGAHIRDAIAAGHSAVCTIDRDGAEENRKESLKGYPTKKGYDRDEWPMAMCAEGGAGADIRYIAPSDNRGAGSWVSHQLDKYADGTKVRFIVK
;
A
#
# COMPACT_ATOMS: atom_id res chain seq x y z
N MET A 1 52.01 -37.23 51.92
CA MET A 1 50.57 -37.11 51.62
C MET A 1 50.38 -37.16 50.11
N ILE A 2 49.61 -38.15 49.62
CA ILE A 2 48.62 -38.09 48.51
C ILE A 2 49.20 -37.79 47.10
N LYS A 3 49.00 -38.52 45.99
CA LYS A 3 48.23 -39.71 45.53
C LYS A 3 48.88 -40.11 44.17
N GLY A 4 49.01 -41.39 43.81
CA GLY A 4 48.06 -42.12 42.93
C GLY A 4 48.35 -41.88 41.43
N ILE A 5 49.06 -42.74 40.69
CA ILE A 5 48.68 -44.01 40.02
C ILE A 5 47.86 -43.84 38.71
N ALA A 6 48.39 -44.52 37.68
CA ALA A 6 47.82 -45.01 36.41
C ALA A 6 47.47 -44.00 35.31
N LYS A 7 48.07 -44.04 34.11
CA LYS A 7 48.01 -45.04 33.03
C LYS A 7 46.60 -45.25 32.45
N GLY A 8 46.41 -44.75 31.24
CA GLY A 8 45.39 -45.13 30.24
C GLY A 8 45.68 -44.33 28.98
N LEU A 9 46.57 -44.80 28.10
CA LEU A 9 46.30 -45.70 26.97
C LEU A 9 45.40 -45.07 25.90
N ILE A 10 45.78 -45.31 24.64
CA ILE A 10 45.02 -45.20 23.37
C ILE A 10 45.55 -44.06 22.50
N VAL A 11 46.56 -44.29 21.67
CA VAL A 11 46.57 -45.04 20.39
C VAL A 11 45.91 -44.22 19.26
N PHE A 12 46.83 -43.68 18.44
CA PHE A 12 46.81 -43.61 16.98
C PHE A 12 45.69 -42.88 16.22
N LEU A 13 46.18 -42.29 15.14
CA LEU A 13 45.62 -42.31 13.78
C LEU A 13 44.67 -41.17 13.37
N LEU A 14 45.16 -40.51 12.32
CA LEU A 14 44.47 -40.05 11.11
C LEU A 14 44.13 -38.57 11.03
N ALA A 15 44.92 -37.94 10.15
CA ALA A 15 44.53 -36.82 9.34
C ALA A 15 43.12 -37.00 8.74
N ALA A 16 42.32 -35.96 8.81
CA ALA A 16 41.34 -35.67 7.78
C ALA A 16 41.15 -34.15 7.72
N ILE A 17 41.46 -33.64 6.54
CA ILE A 17 41.44 -32.26 6.11
C ILE A 17 40.02 -31.69 6.29
N PHE A 18 39.91 -30.59 7.03
CA PHE A 18 38.70 -29.78 7.05
C PHE A 18 38.54 -29.10 5.69
N SER A 19 37.77 -29.72 4.80
CA SER A 19 37.18 -29.05 3.64
C SER A 19 35.67 -29.13 3.74
N VAL A 20 35.11 -28.38 4.70
CA VAL A 20 33.72 -27.95 4.60
C VAL A 20 33.72 -26.80 3.59
N GLN A 21 33.48 -27.13 2.33
CA GLN A 21 33.02 -26.16 1.35
C GLN A 21 31.59 -25.79 1.76
N GLY A 22 31.49 -24.79 2.65
CA GLY A 22 30.25 -24.09 2.86
C GLY A 22 29.85 -23.47 1.53
N VAL A 23 28.76 -23.97 0.96
CA VAL A 23 28.03 -23.29 -0.10
C VAL A 23 27.69 -21.91 0.46
N TYR A 24 28.43 -20.89 0.05
CA TYR A 24 27.99 -19.52 0.22
C TYR A 24 26.79 -19.37 -0.72
N ALA A 25 25.61 -19.64 -0.17
CA ALA A 25 24.40 -19.07 -0.74
C ALA A 25 24.57 -17.55 -0.59
N GLU A 26 24.96 -16.90 -1.69
CA GLU A 26 24.80 -15.47 -1.86
C GLU A 26 23.42 -15.10 -1.30
N PRO A 27 23.30 -14.13 -0.39
CA PRO A 27 21.98 -13.64 -0.04
C PRO A 27 21.43 -13.10 -1.35
N THR A 28 20.42 -13.78 -1.90
CA THR A 28 19.57 -13.15 -2.90
C THR A 28 19.16 -11.83 -2.27
N ALA A 29 19.57 -10.74 -2.89
CA ALA A 29 19.11 -9.42 -2.52
C ALA A 29 17.60 -9.42 -2.78
N ILE A 30 16.83 -9.96 -1.83
CA ILE A 30 15.42 -9.71 -1.69
C ILE A 30 15.40 -8.22 -1.42
N ASN A 31 15.11 -7.49 -2.48
CA ASN A 31 14.98 -6.05 -2.49
C ASN A 31 14.28 -5.63 -1.19
N GLN A 32 15.02 -4.92 -0.33
CA GLN A 32 14.53 -4.39 0.94
C GLN A 32 13.56 -3.21 0.72
N GLN A 33 12.66 -3.33 -0.26
CA GLN A 33 11.49 -2.47 -0.46
C GLN A 33 10.25 -3.16 0.09
N ALA A 34 10.32 -3.49 1.37
CA ALA A 34 9.17 -3.87 2.17
C ALA A 34 9.18 -2.98 3.42
N ALA A 35 8.83 -1.69 3.25
CA ALA A 35 8.47 -0.79 4.37
C ALA A 35 7.99 0.62 3.94
N ALA A 36 8.16 1.07 2.69
CA ALA A 36 7.67 2.37 2.22
C ALA A 36 6.70 2.17 1.06
N GLY A 37 5.39 2.30 1.32
CA GLY A 37 4.36 2.18 0.28
C GLY A 37 4.47 3.29 -0.77
N ASP A 38 3.99 3.02 -1.99
CA ASP A 38 3.93 4.00 -3.07
C ASP A 38 3.17 5.24 -2.62
N THR A 39 3.65 6.42 -3.02
CA THR A 39 2.99 7.69 -2.71
C THR A 39 2.54 8.37 -4.00
N LEU A 40 1.43 9.09 -3.90
CA LEU A 40 0.87 9.86 -5.00
C LEU A 40 0.50 11.25 -4.48
N GLU A 41 1.25 12.27 -4.92
CA GLU A 41 0.96 13.66 -4.59
C GLU A 41 -0.19 14.16 -5.48
N PHE A 42 -1.34 14.43 -4.87
CA PHE A 42 -2.52 14.90 -5.58
C PHE A 42 -2.35 16.37 -5.99
N PRO A 43 -2.62 16.75 -7.25
CA PRO A 43 -2.38 18.10 -7.74
C PRO A 43 -3.54 19.04 -7.37
N SER A 44 -3.66 19.41 -6.09
CA SER A 44 -4.71 20.30 -5.57
C SER A 44 -4.80 21.65 -6.29
N SER A 45 -3.70 22.15 -6.87
CA SER A 45 -3.71 23.39 -7.66
C SER A 45 -4.44 23.26 -8.99
N ARG A 46 -4.58 22.04 -9.52
CA ARG A 46 -5.31 21.74 -10.77
C ARG A 46 -6.76 21.34 -10.53
N TYR A 47 -7.01 20.64 -9.42
CA TYR A 47 -8.33 20.14 -9.02
C TYR A 47 -8.62 20.56 -7.57
N PRO A 48 -8.81 21.87 -7.31
CA PRO A 48 -8.90 22.40 -5.95
C PRO A 48 -10.12 21.88 -5.17
N GLU A 49 -11.26 21.64 -5.81
CA GLU A 49 -12.44 21.14 -5.11
C GLU A 49 -12.26 19.68 -4.67
N THR A 50 -11.81 18.81 -5.60
CA THR A 50 -11.53 17.40 -5.28
C THR A 50 -10.37 17.29 -4.28
N GLY A 51 -9.30 18.07 -4.45
CA GLY A 51 -8.19 18.10 -3.48
C GLY A 51 -8.67 18.49 -2.09
N ALA A 52 -9.53 19.51 -1.97
CA ALA A 52 -10.12 19.87 -0.69
C ALA A 52 -10.95 18.74 -0.08
N HIS A 53 -11.75 18.03 -0.87
CA HIS A 53 -12.52 16.88 -0.39
C HIS A 53 -11.62 15.78 0.18
N ILE A 54 -10.63 15.34 -0.60
CA ILE A 54 -9.69 14.28 -0.18
C ILE A 54 -8.99 14.68 1.13
N ARG A 55 -8.49 15.92 1.21
CA ARG A 55 -7.81 16.42 2.42
C ARG A 55 -8.73 16.41 3.64
N ASP A 56 -9.94 16.93 3.50
CA ASP A 56 -10.87 17.05 4.62
C ASP A 56 -11.37 15.66 5.08
N ALA A 57 -11.63 14.74 4.15
CA ALA A 57 -12.01 13.37 4.48
C ALA A 57 -10.87 12.63 5.20
N ILE A 58 -9.62 12.77 4.76
CA ILE A 58 -8.46 12.24 5.50
C ILE A 58 -8.37 12.83 6.91
N ALA A 59 -8.58 14.15 7.05
CA ALA A 59 -8.59 14.80 8.35
C ALA A 59 -9.74 14.33 9.27
N ALA A 60 -10.85 13.90 8.68
CA ALA A 60 -11.99 13.29 9.38
C ALA A 60 -11.78 11.81 9.74
N GLY A 61 -10.65 11.21 9.36
CA GLY A 61 -10.27 9.84 9.73
C GLY A 61 -10.46 8.79 8.63
N HIS A 62 -10.89 9.19 7.42
CA HIS A 62 -10.89 8.29 6.28
C HIS A 62 -9.46 7.94 5.86
N SER A 63 -9.27 6.75 5.28
CA SER A 63 -7.93 6.28 4.90
C SER A 63 -7.26 7.25 3.92
N ALA A 64 -5.98 7.56 4.18
CA ALA A 64 -5.11 8.23 3.20
C ALA A 64 -4.47 7.24 2.21
N VAL A 65 -4.73 5.94 2.37
CA VAL A 65 -4.18 4.87 1.55
C VAL A 65 -5.32 4.25 0.75
N CYS A 66 -5.08 4.10 -0.55
CA CYS A 66 -5.89 3.30 -1.46
C CYS A 66 -5.18 1.96 -1.69
N THR A 67 -5.76 0.88 -1.20
CA THR A 67 -5.42 -0.47 -1.65
C THR A 67 -6.21 -0.74 -2.92
N ILE A 68 -5.56 -0.74 -4.08
CA ILE A 68 -6.25 -0.76 -5.36
C ILE A 68 -7.07 -2.04 -5.53
N ASP A 69 -8.37 -1.89 -5.74
CA ASP A 69 -9.34 -2.96 -5.98
C ASP A 69 -10.31 -2.51 -7.07
N ARG A 70 -9.96 -2.80 -8.32
CA ARG A 70 -10.74 -2.36 -9.48
C ARG A 70 -12.03 -3.16 -9.65
N ASP A 71 -12.00 -4.45 -9.31
CA ASP A 71 -13.16 -5.34 -9.40
C ASP A 71 -14.27 -4.93 -8.40
N GLY A 72 -13.90 -4.42 -7.21
CA GLY A 72 -14.83 -3.91 -6.21
C GLY A 72 -15.50 -2.56 -6.54
N ALA A 73 -15.06 -1.86 -7.58
CA ALA A 73 -15.41 -0.45 -7.79
C ALA A 73 -16.90 -0.19 -8.05
N GLU A 74 -17.60 -1.10 -8.72
CA GLU A 74 -19.04 -0.92 -8.98
C GLU A 74 -19.86 -1.02 -7.70
N GLU A 75 -19.62 -2.06 -6.89
CA GLU A 75 -20.34 -2.26 -5.64
C GLU A 75 -19.98 -1.18 -4.61
N ASN A 76 -18.70 -0.81 -4.50
CA ASN A 76 -18.28 0.29 -3.64
C ASN A 76 -19.02 1.59 -3.99
N ARG A 77 -19.11 1.95 -5.28
CA ARG A 77 -19.86 3.14 -5.70
C ARG A 77 -21.35 3.04 -5.37
N LYS A 78 -21.93 1.86 -5.52
CA LYS A 78 -23.34 1.63 -5.19
C LYS A 78 -23.58 1.84 -3.69
N GLU A 79 -22.69 1.34 -2.83
CA GLU A 79 -22.80 1.45 -1.38
C GLU A 79 -22.52 2.88 -0.87
N SER A 80 -21.47 3.53 -1.35
CA SER A 80 -21.07 4.89 -0.93
C SER A 80 -22.15 5.93 -1.26
N LEU A 81 -22.80 5.80 -2.43
CA LEU A 81 -23.74 6.79 -2.94
C LEU A 81 -25.18 6.58 -2.45
N LYS A 82 -25.44 5.59 -1.60
CA LYS A 82 -26.78 5.40 -0.99
C LYS A 82 -27.18 6.64 -0.19
N GLY A 83 -28.36 7.17 -0.50
CA GLY A 83 -28.89 8.36 0.18
C GLY A 83 -28.34 9.70 -0.33
N TYR A 84 -27.39 9.70 -1.27
CA TYR A 84 -26.89 10.91 -1.92
C TYR A 84 -27.56 11.09 -3.30
N PRO A 85 -28.64 11.86 -3.43
CA PRO A 85 -29.30 12.06 -4.72
C PRO A 85 -28.37 12.75 -5.72
N THR A 86 -28.63 12.60 -7.02
CA THR A 86 -27.91 13.40 -8.01
C THR A 86 -28.29 14.88 -7.87
N LYS A 87 -27.32 15.76 -8.14
CA LYS A 87 -27.52 17.22 -8.09
C LYS A 87 -27.12 17.81 -9.43
N LYS A 88 -28.06 18.49 -10.10
CA LYS A 88 -27.80 19.11 -11.41
C LYS A 88 -26.60 20.05 -11.33
N GLY A 89 -25.62 19.87 -12.21
CA GLY A 89 -24.41 20.68 -12.27
C GLY A 89 -23.29 20.23 -11.32
N TYR A 90 -23.42 19.07 -10.69
CA TYR A 90 -22.41 18.50 -9.79
C TYR A 90 -22.24 17.00 -10.04
N ASP A 91 -21.02 16.52 -9.85
CA ASP A 91 -20.75 15.10 -9.65
C ASP A 91 -20.67 14.81 -8.14
N ARG A 92 -20.85 13.55 -7.73
CA ARG A 92 -20.65 13.09 -6.35
C ARG A 92 -19.27 12.47 -6.28
N ASP A 93 -18.33 13.17 -5.68
CA ASP A 93 -16.99 12.64 -5.42
C ASP A 93 -17.00 11.76 -4.17
N GLU A 94 -16.11 10.77 -4.12
CA GLU A 94 -16.09 9.70 -3.12
C GLU A 94 -14.69 9.60 -2.49
N TRP A 95 -14.58 9.74 -1.16
CA TRP A 95 -13.34 9.44 -0.45
C TRP A 95 -13.55 8.56 0.80
N PRO A 96 -12.97 7.35 0.88
CA PRO A 96 -12.05 6.75 -0.09
C PRO A 96 -12.73 6.38 -1.42
N MET A 97 -11.94 6.38 -2.50
CA MET A 97 -12.47 6.19 -3.85
C MET A 97 -13.04 4.78 -4.03
N ALA A 98 -14.03 4.63 -4.92
CA ALA A 98 -14.66 3.35 -5.21
C ALA A 98 -13.66 2.26 -5.67
N MET A 99 -12.59 2.62 -6.38
CA MET A 99 -11.55 1.68 -6.86
C MET A 99 -10.53 1.26 -5.77
N CYS A 100 -10.79 1.59 -4.51
CA CYS A 100 -9.97 1.22 -3.37
C CYS A 100 -10.76 0.25 -2.49
N ALA A 101 -10.09 -0.72 -1.88
CA ALA A 101 -10.70 -1.63 -0.91
C ALA A 101 -11.25 -0.89 0.33
N GLU A 102 -10.72 0.30 0.62
CA GLU A 102 -11.20 1.21 1.68
C GLU A 102 -12.45 2.02 1.27
N GLY A 103 -12.87 1.94 0.02
CA GLY A 103 -14.06 2.62 -0.49
C GLY A 103 -15.36 1.94 -0.07
N GLY A 104 -16.48 2.38 -0.65
CA GLY A 104 -17.77 1.78 -0.37
C GLY A 104 -18.51 2.41 0.81
N ALA A 105 -19.14 1.56 1.63
CA ALA A 105 -19.99 2.01 2.72
C ALA A 105 -19.20 2.90 3.71
N GLY A 106 -19.70 4.11 3.94
CA GLY A 106 -19.06 5.08 4.84
C GLY A 106 -17.96 5.93 4.19
N ALA A 107 -17.77 5.89 2.88
CA ALA A 107 -16.97 6.92 2.19
C ALA A 107 -17.62 8.32 2.37
N ASP A 108 -16.79 9.35 2.55
CA ASP A 108 -17.21 10.74 2.53
C ASP A 108 -17.62 11.14 1.12
N ILE A 109 -18.76 11.84 1.00
CA ILE A 109 -19.33 12.25 -0.27
C ILE A 109 -19.42 13.77 -0.33
N ARG A 110 -18.88 14.35 -1.40
CA ARG A 110 -18.99 15.79 -1.68
C ARG A 110 -19.50 16.03 -3.10
N TYR A 111 -20.39 17.01 -3.24
CA TYR A 111 -20.80 17.48 -4.56
C TYR A 111 -19.75 18.45 -5.11
N ILE A 112 -19.13 18.08 -6.22
CA ILE A 112 -18.02 18.81 -6.84
C ILE A 112 -18.38 19.25 -8.26
N ALA A 113 -17.87 20.39 -8.70
CA ALA A 113 -18.01 20.84 -10.08
C ALA A 113 -17.52 19.75 -11.06
N PRO A 114 -18.30 19.35 -12.09
CA PRO A 114 -17.95 18.22 -12.95
C PRO A 114 -16.60 18.38 -13.68
N SER A 115 -16.21 19.61 -14.01
CA SER A 115 -14.91 19.87 -14.65
C SER A 115 -13.73 19.56 -13.74
N ASP A 116 -13.85 19.87 -12.44
CA ASP A 116 -12.83 19.58 -11.43
C ASP A 116 -12.77 18.07 -11.19
N ASN A 117 -13.92 17.46 -10.86
CA ASN A 117 -14.01 16.06 -10.47
C ASN A 117 -13.60 15.08 -11.58
N ARG A 118 -14.06 15.30 -12.82
CA ARG A 118 -13.72 14.41 -13.95
C ARG A 118 -12.27 14.56 -14.37
N GLY A 119 -11.74 15.78 -14.29
CA GLY A 119 -10.33 16.05 -14.50
C GLY A 119 -9.47 15.31 -13.47
N ALA A 120 -9.84 15.38 -12.19
CA ALA A 120 -9.20 14.65 -11.12
C ALA A 120 -9.27 13.14 -11.33
N GLY A 121 -10.45 12.59 -11.59
CA GLY A 121 -10.65 11.15 -11.83
C GLY A 121 -9.84 10.62 -13.00
N SER A 122 -9.78 11.36 -14.12
CA SER A 122 -8.94 10.99 -15.27
C SER A 122 -7.45 11.01 -14.92
N TRP A 123 -6.99 12.03 -14.17
CA TRP A 123 -5.60 12.12 -13.75
C TRP A 123 -5.23 10.98 -12.78
N VAL A 124 -6.05 10.71 -11.77
CA VAL A 124 -5.84 9.61 -10.81
C VAL A 124 -5.79 8.27 -11.53
N SER A 125 -6.77 7.98 -12.40
CA SER A 125 -6.80 6.73 -13.16
C SER A 125 -5.52 6.54 -13.98
N HIS A 126 -5.05 7.58 -14.69
CA HIS A 126 -3.80 7.51 -15.43
C HIS A 126 -2.56 7.30 -14.54
N GLN A 127 -2.50 7.93 -13.36
CA GLN A 127 -1.40 7.69 -12.42
C GLN A 127 -1.40 6.28 -11.85
N LEU A 128 -2.59 5.71 -11.61
CA LEU A 128 -2.75 4.41 -10.98
C LEU A 128 -2.69 3.22 -11.96
N ASP A 129 -2.82 3.46 -13.27
CA ASP A 129 -2.80 2.43 -14.32
C ASP A 129 -1.54 1.54 -14.28
N LYS A 130 -0.40 2.11 -13.88
CA LYS A 130 0.87 1.38 -13.75
C LYS A 130 0.92 0.43 -12.54
N TYR A 131 -0.02 0.51 -11.61
CA TYR A 131 -0.05 -0.30 -10.40
C TYR A 131 -1.08 -1.43 -10.51
N ALA A 132 -0.64 -2.64 -10.18
CA ALA A 132 -1.50 -3.81 -10.10
C ALA A 132 -2.49 -3.69 -8.93
N ASP A 133 -3.62 -4.41 -9.01
CA ASP A 133 -4.55 -4.55 -7.88
C ASP A 133 -3.82 -5.13 -6.65
N GLY A 134 -4.25 -4.72 -5.47
CA GLY A 134 -3.59 -5.00 -4.19
C GLY A 134 -2.45 -4.04 -3.83
N THR A 135 -1.96 -3.23 -4.77
CA THR A 135 -0.95 -2.19 -4.47
C THR A 135 -1.53 -1.15 -3.51
N LYS A 136 -0.76 -0.80 -2.48
CA LYS A 136 -1.13 0.24 -1.50
C LYS A 136 -0.50 1.57 -1.87
N VAL A 137 -1.32 2.52 -2.29
CA VAL A 137 -0.88 3.87 -2.68
C VAL A 137 -1.37 4.89 -1.66
N ARG A 138 -0.44 5.58 -1.00
CA ARG A 138 -0.75 6.68 -0.08
C ARG A 138 -0.91 7.99 -0.84
N PHE A 139 -2.07 8.61 -0.71
CA PHE A 139 -2.34 9.94 -1.26
C PHE A 139 -1.80 11.01 -0.32
N ILE A 140 -1.11 11.98 -0.90
CA ILE A 140 -0.61 13.17 -0.21
C ILE A 140 -1.27 14.37 -0.87
N VAL A 141 -2.06 15.10 -0.10
CA VAL A 141 -2.70 16.35 -0.54
C VAL A 141 -2.03 17.50 0.17
N LYS A 142 -1.44 18.41 -0.61
CA LYS A 142 -0.85 19.67 -0.11
C LYS A 142 -1.82 20.83 -0.38
#